data_AF-A0A7X5SCM1-F1
#
_entry.id   AF-A0A7X5SCM1-F1
#
_cell.length_a   1.000
_cell.length_b   1.000
_cell.length_c   1.000
_cell.angle_alpha   90.00
_cell.angle_beta   90.00
_cell.angle_gamma   90.00
#
_symmetry.space_group_name_H-M   'P 1'
#
loop_
_entity.id
_entity.type
_entity.pdbx_description
1 polymer ?
#
loop_
_entity_poly.entity_id
_entity_poly.type
_entity_poly.pdbx_seq_one_letter_code
_entity_poly.pdbx_strand_id
1 'polypeptide(L)'
;AGRQGRLPEPDPIDPEHWVYDIGENGDLSVDAAVSDGVRALVALFRTLPNAKASFATKAVNRDLLAYDPQGKTRVRFSLMPARIARIVDVRT
;
A
#
# COMPACT_ATOMS: atom_id res chain seq x y z
N ALA A 1 -12.34 -9.04 -23.81
CA ALA A 1 -11.29 -9.91 -23.24
C ALA A 1 -10.04 -10.10 -24.14
N GLY A 2 -10.03 -9.75 -25.44
CA GLY A 2 -8.87 -10.01 -26.32
C GLY A 2 -7.80 -8.91 -26.44
N ARG A 3 -7.92 -7.77 -25.73
CA ARG A 3 -7.02 -6.60 -25.92
C ARG A 3 -5.70 -6.69 -25.14
N GLN A 4 -5.59 -7.58 -24.16
CA GLN A 4 -4.46 -7.62 -23.23
C GLN A 4 -3.34 -8.60 -23.65
N GLY A 5 -3.52 -9.34 -24.75
CA GLY A 5 -2.54 -10.34 -25.20
C GLY A 5 -2.37 -11.50 -24.21
N ARG A 6 -1.48 -12.44 -24.53
CA ARG A 6 -1.06 -13.49 -23.61
C ARG A 6 0.07 -12.95 -22.73
N LEU A 7 0.04 -13.23 -21.43
CA LEU A 7 1.17 -12.97 -20.53
C LEU A 7 2.32 -13.94 -20.90
N PRO A 8 3.44 -13.47 -21.46
CA PRO A 8 4.48 -14.36 -21.99
C PRO A 8 5.37 -14.95 -20.89
N GLU A 9 5.50 -14.26 -19.76
CA GLU A 9 6.34 -14.64 -18.62
C GLU A 9 5.71 -14.18 -17.30
N PRO A 10 6.09 -14.76 -16.14
CA PRO A 10 5.60 -14.29 -14.84
C PRO A 10 5.92 -12.82 -14.59
N ASP A 11 4.95 -12.07 -14.08
CA ASP A 11 5.10 -10.65 -13.68
C ASP A 11 4.99 -10.53 -12.15
N PRO A 12 6.08 -10.80 -11.41
CA PRO A 12 6.07 -10.71 -9.95
C PRO A 12 6.01 -9.25 -9.50
N ILE A 13 5.26 -9.01 -8.43
CA ILE A 13 5.08 -7.67 -7.85
C ILE A 13 6.43 -7.07 -7.37
N ASP A 14 7.33 -7.94 -6.90
CA ASP A 14 8.68 -7.61 -6.49
C ASP A 14 9.61 -8.77 -6.89
N PRO A 15 10.78 -8.50 -7.49
CA PRO A 15 11.68 -9.56 -7.96
C PRO A 15 12.45 -10.27 -6.83
N GLU A 16 12.50 -9.70 -5.62
CA GLU A 16 13.36 -10.18 -4.53
C GLU A 16 12.56 -10.66 -3.31
N HIS A 17 11.36 -10.11 -3.07
CA HIS A 17 10.63 -10.29 -1.83
C HIS A 17 9.21 -10.82 -2.01
N TRP A 18 8.76 -11.60 -1.02
CA TRP A 18 7.34 -11.88 -0.84
C TRP A 18 6.63 -10.62 -0.37
N VAL A 19 5.67 -10.14 -1.17
CA VAL A 19 4.92 -8.92 -0.84
C VAL A 19 3.67 -9.29 -0.05
N TYR A 20 3.52 -8.70 1.12
CA TYR A 20 2.36 -8.84 1.98
C TYR A 20 1.49 -7.59 1.89
N ASP A 21 0.22 -7.75 1.52
CA ASP A 21 -0.76 -6.67 1.61
C ASP A 21 -1.29 -6.60 3.04
N ILE A 22 -0.92 -5.53 3.76
CA ILE A 22 -1.16 -5.39 5.20
C ILE A 22 -2.35 -4.48 5.55
N GLY A 23 -3.08 -4.01 4.53
CA GLY A 23 -4.20 -3.07 4.67
C GLY A 23 -5.55 -3.57 4.18
N GLU A 24 -5.78 -4.89 4.18
CA GLU A 24 -7.01 -5.46 3.63
C GLU A 24 -8.29 -5.08 4.42
N ASN A 25 -8.17 -4.88 5.74
CA ASN A 25 -9.31 -4.62 6.62
C ASN A 25 -9.47 -3.15 7.04
N GLY A 26 -8.66 -2.23 6.50
CA GLY A 26 -8.65 -0.84 6.96
C GLY A 26 -7.80 0.06 6.08
N ASP A 27 -7.82 1.37 6.36
CA ASP A 27 -6.95 2.32 5.70
C ASP A 27 -5.77 2.64 6.62
N LEU A 28 -4.62 2.02 6.35
CA LEU A 28 -3.43 2.15 7.21
C LEU A 28 -2.89 3.59 7.27
N SER A 29 -3.18 4.43 6.29
CA SER A 29 -2.81 5.84 6.37
C SER A 29 -3.65 6.58 7.41
N VAL A 30 -4.89 6.15 7.62
CA VAL A 30 -5.77 6.62 8.70
C VAL A 30 -5.37 5.97 10.03
N ASP A 31 -5.12 4.66 10.05
CA ASP A 31 -4.72 3.96 11.28
C ASP A 31 -3.41 4.52 11.86
N ALA A 32 -2.49 4.95 11.00
CA ALA A 32 -1.25 5.62 11.38
C ALA A 32 -1.46 6.97 12.10
N ALA A 33 -2.62 7.62 11.94
CA ALA A 33 -2.95 8.84 12.67
C ALA A 33 -3.52 8.55 14.07
N VAL A 34 -3.91 7.30 14.34
CA VAL A 34 -4.56 6.88 15.59
C VAL A 34 -3.62 6.06 16.48
N SER A 35 -2.65 5.35 15.89
CA SER A 35 -1.71 4.51 16.64
C SER A 35 -0.36 4.35 15.96
N ASP A 36 0.65 3.94 16.73
CA ASP A 36 1.97 3.58 16.23
C ASP A 36 2.04 2.22 15.52
N GLY A 37 0.93 1.48 15.42
CA GLY A 37 0.91 0.12 14.86
C GLY A 37 1.51 0.05 13.45
N VAL A 38 1.18 1.01 12.59
CA VAL A 38 1.72 1.08 11.23
C VAL A 38 3.22 1.36 11.24
N ARG A 39 3.70 2.19 12.17
CA ARG A 39 5.14 2.48 12.32
C ARG A 39 5.89 1.23 12.77
N ALA A 40 5.31 0.47 13.70
CA ALA A 40 5.87 -0.80 14.15
C ALA A 40 5.92 -1.84 13.02
N LEU A 41 4.87 -1.93 12.18
CA LEU A 41 4.87 -2.80 11.01
C LEU A 41 5.96 -2.41 10.00
N VAL A 42 6.10 -1.13 9.66
CA VAL A 42 7.20 -0.68 8.78
C VAL A 42 8.55 -1.04 9.37
N ALA A 43 8.75 -0.80 10.67
CA ALA A 43 9.99 -1.16 11.35
C ALA A 43 10.28 -2.67 11.31
N LEU A 44 9.26 -3.51 11.50
CA LEU A 44 9.36 -4.97 11.40
C LEU A 44 9.75 -5.42 9.99
N PHE A 45 9.08 -4.91 8.95
CA PHE A 45 9.37 -5.34 7.58
C PHE A 45 10.79 -4.96 7.11
N ARG A 46 11.44 -3.98 7.73
CA ARG A 46 12.87 -3.71 7.50
C ARG A 46 13.77 -4.89 7.87
N THR A 47 13.42 -5.64 8.92
CA THR A 47 14.28 -6.69 9.47
C THR A 47 13.99 -8.07 8.87
N LEU A 48 12.84 -8.25 8.23
CA LEU A 48 12.49 -9.50 7.58
C LEU A 48 13.31 -9.70 6.29
N PRO A 49 14.07 -10.80 6.16
CA PRO A 49 15.04 -10.95 5.08
C PRO A 49 14.38 -11.05 3.70
N ASN A 50 13.21 -11.69 3.61
CA ASN A 50 12.57 -12.08 2.36
C ASN A 50 11.14 -11.51 2.18
N ALA A 51 10.73 -10.54 3.01
CA ALA A 51 9.39 -9.97 2.97
C ALA A 51 9.39 -8.46 2.68
N LYS A 52 8.32 -7.97 2.05
CA LYS A 52 8.06 -6.55 1.80
C LYS A 52 6.60 -6.24 2.11
N ALA A 53 6.34 -5.15 2.83
CA ALA A 53 4.97 -4.71 3.09
C ALA A 53 4.43 -3.92 1.90
N SER A 54 3.13 -4.02 1.66
CA SER A 54 2.38 -3.18 0.74
C SER A 54 1.05 -2.83 1.39
N PHE A 55 0.54 -1.62 1.19
CA PHE A 55 -0.85 -1.29 1.49
C PHE A 55 -1.35 -0.22 0.53
N ALA A 56 -2.67 -0.18 0.33
CA ALA A 56 -3.33 0.87 -0.42
C ALA A 56 -4.08 1.83 0.52
N THR A 57 -4.16 3.10 0.15
CA THR A 57 -4.89 4.12 0.91
C THR A 57 -5.57 5.12 -0.02
N LYS A 58 -6.63 5.77 0.45
CA LYS A 58 -7.19 6.98 -0.17
C LYS A 58 -6.82 8.25 0.60
N ALA A 59 -6.38 8.11 1.84
CA ALA A 59 -6.02 9.23 2.70
C ALA A 59 -4.58 9.69 2.46
N VAL A 60 -4.39 11.00 2.41
CA VAL A 60 -3.05 11.60 2.37
C VAL A 60 -2.62 11.87 3.82
N ASN A 61 -1.61 11.13 4.29
CA ASN A 61 -0.97 11.35 5.58
C ASN A 61 0.52 11.68 5.39
N ARG A 62 0.92 12.92 5.73
CA ARG A 62 2.30 13.39 5.56
C ARG A 62 3.26 12.77 6.58
N ASP A 63 2.76 12.28 7.71
CA ASP A 63 3.58 11.71 8.78
C ASP A 63 4.26 10.41 8.35
N LEU A 64 3.69 9.72 7.35
CA LEU A 64 4.28 8.53 6.72
C LEU A 64 5.66 8.82 6.10
N LEU A 65 5.96 10.08 5.76
CA LEU A 65 7.27 10.48 5.23
C LEU A 65 8.41 10.30 6.25
N ALA A 66 8.09 10.19 7.54
CA ALA A 66 9.05 10.02 8.63
C ALA A 66 9.24 8.53 9.04
N TYR A 67 8.77 7.56 8.27
CA TYR A 67 8.75 6.14 8.67
C TYR A 67 10.02 5.36 8.25
N ASP A 68 10.84 5.90 7.34
CA ASP A 68 12.08 5.27 6.82
C ASP A 68 11.90 3.77 6.47
N PRO A 69 11.19 3.42 5.38
CA PRO A 69 10.89 2.03 5.06
C PRO A 69 12.05 1.24 4.44
N GLN A 70 13.19 1.89 4.10
CA GLN A 70 14.38 1.26 3.51
C GLN A 70 14.08 0.32 2.31
N GLY A 71 13.11 0.71 1.47
CA GLY A 71 12.68 -0.09 0.30
C GLY A 71 11.81 -1.31 0.63
N LYS A 72 11.52 -1.56 1.92
CA LYS A 72 10.79 -2.73 2.44
C LYS A 72 9.30 -2.46 2.69
N THR A 73 8.79 -1.31 2.29
CA THR A 73 7.36 -1.00 2.31
C THR A 73 6.97 -0.18 1.08
N ARG A 74 5.88 -0.58 0.40
CA ARG A 74 5.28 0.11 -0.73
C ARG A 74 3.91 0.67 -0.35
N VAL A 75 3.75 1.98 -0.43
CA VAL A 75 2.45 2.64 -0.26
C VAL A 75 1.83 2.88 -1.64
N ARG A 76 0.56 2.49 -1.81
CA ARG A 76 -0.20 2.69 -3.05
C ARG A 76 -1.37 3.64 -2.80
N PHE A 77 -1.68 4.50 -3.76
CA PHE A 77 -2.88 5.33 -3.69
C PHE A 77 -4.00 4.75 -4.55
N SER A 78 -5.16 4.56 -3.92
CA SER A 78 -6.38 4.24 -4.62
C SER A 78 -6.86 5.49 -5.37
N LEU A 79 -6.94 5.39 -6.69
CA LEU A 79 -7.44 6.47 -7.54
C LEU A 79 -8.82 6.09 -8.11
N MET A 80 -9.64 7.09 -8.31
CA MET A 80 -10.98 6.96 -8.88
C MET A 80 -11.30 8.22 -9.69
N PRO A 81 -12.10 8.12 -10.77
CA PRO A 81 -12.54 9.30 -11.48
C PRO A 81 -13.23 10.29 -10.54
N ALA A 82 -12.86 11.57 -10.61
CA ALA A 82 -13.28 12.60 -9.67
C ALA A 82 -14.81 12.70 -9.51
N ARG A 83 -15.57 12.48 -10.60
CA ARG A 83 -17.03 12.49 -10.57
C ARG A 83 -17.62 11.38 -9.70
N ILE A 84 -17.01 10.19 -9.73
CA ILE A 84 -17.46 9.05 -8.93
C ILE A 84 -17.02 9.24 -7.47
N ALA A 85 -15.81 9.76 -7.23
CA ALA A 85 -15.32 10.03 -5.89
C ALA A 85 -16.27 10.88 -5.06
N ARG A 86 -16.76 11.99 -5.61
CA ARG A 86 -17.76 12.87 -4.95
C ARG A 86 -19.09 12.21 -4.57
N ILE A 87 -19.37 11.01 -5.08
CA ILE A 87 -20.63 10.31 -4.83
C ILE A 87 -20.42 9.22 -3.79
N VAL A 88 -19.28 8.51 -3.85
CA VAL A 88 -19.08 7.26 -3.10
C VAL A 88 -18.02 7.38 -2.00
N ASP A 89 -17.20 8.43 -2.00
CA ASP A 89 -16.23 8.66 -0.95
C ASP A 89 -16.85 9.53 0.15
N VAL A 90 -16.82 9.05 1.38
CA VAL A 90 -17.52 9.64 2.53
C VAL A 90 -16.94 11.01 2.92
N ARG A 91 -15.83 11.44 2.30
CA ARG A 91 -15.10 12.67 2.62
C ARG A 91 -15.06 13.74 1.52
N THR A 92 -15.71 13.53 0.37
CA THR A 92 -15.80 14.53 -0.73
C THR A 92 -17.23 14.81 -1.13
#